data_AF-A0A0C2XB75-F1
#
_entry.id   AF-A0A0C2XB75-F1
#
_cell.length_a   1.000
_cell.length_b   1.000
_cell.length_c   1.000
_cell.angle_alpha   90.00
_cell.angle_beta   90.00
_cell.angle_gamma   90.00
#
_symmetry.space_group_name_H-M   'P 1'
#
loop_
_entity.id
_entity.type
_entity.pdbx_description
1 polymer ?
#
loop_
_entity_poly.entity_id
_entity_poly.type
_entity_poly.pdbx_seq_one_letter_code
_entity_poly.pdbx_strand_id
1 'polypeptide(L)'
;MLRSLQHLASNFAYTALGLPKVVWLDHVNHQHLLFKGDKVDFQKFPVMFAAQEDEMVRIWRHQVLLDQPLSVKYDLIHDDLSDTNPGYSFISDRRNQIFPSKTLLLDVIMENPVLRQRFLVFDNDIPIQFNVQALRAWLSSYARFQLLQLVRSNLTTGSPSRGTELTALLRQNTPTNPMQNLVFFGTFATLLCTYTKTSAATCSDKCIPHALDGFSSDLLVQDMAITRPFAEFAAHLSYHNPGLIVHLYRNHLFVNQDKLFTTVDLKAGIQELTYSLSAEALQRHGGSIELDDEDSVAAQQSSHSRQTENRVYGLSADSMAGAPEDLLYLFLNASTIWQSACKIVPGRLALPYSEARAGNFHSLVQSGKIVPKSSSNDQTFLAELQTDIIQLFSRFESRLDDIEDRLVIPPNKG
;
A
#
# COMPACT_ATOMS: atom_id res chain seq x y z
N MET A 1 -20.14 3.56 -40.77
CA MET A 1 -21.51 3.82 -40.26
C MET A 1 -21.79 3.10 -38.93
N LEU A 2 -21.48 1.80 -38.77
CA LEU A 2 -21.62 1.10 -37.47
C LEU A 2 -20.68 1.65 -36.38
N ARG A 3 -19.40 1.88 -36.72
CA ARG A 3 -18.38 2.45 -35.80
C ARG A 3 -18.77 3.83 -35.25
N SER A 4 -19.32 4.69 -36.09
CA SER A 4 -19.77 6.03 -35.69
C SER A 4 -21.00 5.99 -34.78
N LEU A 5 -21.92 5.03 -34.98
CA LEU A 5 -23.05 4.79 -34.07
C LEU A 5 -22.60 4.18 -32.74
N GLN A 6 -21.58 3.32 -32.75
CA GLN A 6 -20.96 2.77 -31.55
C GLN A 6 -20.24 3.86 -30.73
N HIS A 7 -19.52 4.76 -31.41
CA HIS A 7 -18.92 5.93 -30.75
C HIS A 7 -19.97 6.90 -30.22
N LEU A 8 -21.09 7.09 -30.93
CA LEU A 8 -22.20 7.94 -30.47
C LEU A 8 -22.92 7.31 -29.27
N ALA A 9 -23.20 6.00 -29.30
CA ALA A 9 -23.83 5.25 -28.21
C ALA A 9 -22.94 5.20 -26.97
N SER A 10 -21.63 5.01 -27.15
CA SER A 10 -20.65 5.17 -26.07
C SER A 10 -20.66 6.59 -25.53
N ASN A 11 -20.66 7.62 -26.39
CA ASN A 11 -20.73 9.02 -25.94
C ASN A 11 -22.01 9.32 -25.15
N PHE A 12 -23.16 8.79 -25.57
CA PHE A 12 -24.44 8.92 -24.88
C PHE A 12 -24.49 8.14 -23.56
N ALA A 13 -23.85 6.97 -23.47
CA ALA A 13 -23.66 6.24 -22.22
C ALA A 13 -22.73 6.98 -21.26
N TYR A 14 -21.64 7.58 -21.77
CA TYR A 14 -20.66 8.37 -20.99
C TYR A 14 -21.15 9.78 -20.59
N THR A 15 -22.18 10.34 -21.26
CA THR A 15 -22.76 11.65 -20.88
C THR A 15 -23.93 11.54 -19.90
N ALA A 16 -24.46 10.33 -19.67
CA ALA A 16 -25.36 10.09 -18.56
C ALA A 16 -24.52 10.06 -17.26
N LEU A 17 -24.30 11.22 -16.64
CA LEU A 17 -23.71 11.33 -15.31
C LEU A 17 -24.45 10.36 -14.37
N GLY A 18 -23.77 9.27 -13.99
CA GLY A 18 -24.30 8.35 -13.01
C GLY A 18 -24.59 9.11 -11.71
N LEU A 19 -25.74 8.83 -11.09
CA LEU A 19 -26.04 9.39 -9.77
C LEU A 19 -24.92 9.01 -8.78
N PRO A 20 -24.56 9.91 -7.84
CA PRO A 20 -23.45 9.67 -6.92
C PRO A 20 -23.69 8.40 -6.11
N LYS A 21 -22.75 7.45 -6.22
CA LYS A 21 -22.77 6.20 -5.44
C LYS A 21 -22.48 6.45 -3.96
N VAL A 22 -21.86 7.59 -3.62
CA VAL A 22 -21.57 8.02 -2.25
C VAL A 22 -22.16 9.40 -2.02
N VAL A 23 -22.96 9.57 -0.97
CA VAL A 23 -23.55 10.86 -0.58
C VAL A 23 -23.30 11.08 0.90
N TRP A 24 -22.51 12.08 1.27
CA TRP A 24 -22.36 12.48 2.66
C TRP A 24 -23.69 13.04 3.19
N LEU A 25 -24.18 12.48 4.29
CA LEU A 25 -25.42 12.92 4.96
C LEU A 25 -25.18 14.10 5.90
N ASP A 26 -23.95 14.22 6.38
CA ASP A 26 -23.48 15.34 7.20
C ASP A 26 -22.32 16.01 6.48
N HIS A 27 -22.56 17.23 5.99
CA HIS A 27 -21.54 18.04 5.31
C HIS A 27 -20.63 18.78 6.28
N VAL A 28 -20.90 18.74 7.59
CA VAL A 28 -20.12 19.46 8.60
C VAL A 28 -19.11 18.52 9.24
N ASN A 29 -19.54 17.40 9.82
CA ASN A 29 -18.63 16.52 10.57
C ASN A 29 -18.26 15.23 9.82
N HIS A 30 -18.80 15.01 8.61
CA HIS A 30 -18.53 13.84 7.76
C HIS A 30 -18.64 12.50 8.52
N GLN A 31 -19.59 12.37 9.44
CA GLN A 31 -19.75 11.16 10.26
C GLN A 31 -20.64 10.09 9.60
N HIS A 32 -21.45 10.50 8.64
CA HIS A 32 -22.42 9.62 8.00
C HIS A 32 -22.39 9.81 6.49
N LEU A 33 -22.29 8.72 5.74
CA LEU A 33 -22.46 8.69 4.29
C LEU A 33 -23.50 7.66 3.89
N LEU A 34 -24.14 7.86 2.76
CA LEU A 34 -24.88 6.83 2.03
C LEU A 34 -23.93 6.22 1.00
N PHE A 35 -23.75 4.91 1.03
CA PHE A 35 -23.13 4.17 -0.05
C PHE A 35 -24.23 3.39 -0.78
N LYS A 36 -24.54 3.75 -2.02
CA LYS A 36 -25.64 3.20 -2.84
C LYS A 36 -26.99 3.19 -2.10
N GLY A 37 -27.25 4.21 -1.29
CA GLY A 37 -28.49 4.37 -0.53
C GLY A 37 -28.48 3.79 0.89
N ASP A 38 -27.44 3.03 1.27
CA ASP A 38 -27.31 2.47 2.62
C ASP A 38 -26.42 3.35 3.50
N LYS A 39 -26.85 3.59 4.74
CA LYS A 39 -26.09 4.41 5.70
C LYS A 39 -24.84 3.69 6.22
N VAL A 40 -23.70 4.36 6.13
CA VAL A 40 -22.41 3.98 6.69
C VAL A 40 -22.03 5.00 7.75
N ASP A 41 -21.61 4.51 8.91
CA ASP A 41 -21.15 5.33 10.03
C ASP A 41 -19.63 5.33 10.11
N PHE A 42 -19.03 6.51 9.92
CA PHE A 42 -17.58 6.69 9.90
C PHE A 42 -16.96 6.42 11.29
N GLN A 43 -17.73 6.54 12.38
CA GLN A 43 -17.25 6.21 13.73
C GLN A 43 -16.93 4.72 13.91
N LYS A 44 -17.44 3.85 13.03
CA LYS A 44 -17.15 2.41 13.06
C LYS A 44 -15.81 2.03 12.44
N PHE A 45 -15.22 2.91 11.61
CA PHE A 45 -13.92 2.65 10.97
C PHE A 45 -12.78 2.47 12.00
N PRO A 46 -12.61 3.35 13.01
CA PRO A 46 -11.61 3.14 14.05
C PRO A 46 -11.73 1.77 14.75
N VAL A 47 -12.97 1.33 15.04
CA VAL A 47 -13.25 0.04 15.69
C VAL A 47 -12.86 -1.12 14.78
N MET A 48 -13.21 -1.04 13.50
CA MET A 48 -12.84 -2.03 12.49
C MET A 48 -11.31 -2.13 12.35
N PHE A 49 -10.61 -1.00 12.23
CA PHE A 49 -9.15 -0.99 12.11
C PHE A 49 -8.47 -1.50 13.38
N ALA A 50 -8.97 -1.18 14.58
CA ALA A 50 -8.46 -1.73 15.83
C ALA A 50 -8.65 -3.26 15.91
N ALA A 51 -9.81 -3.77 15.51
CA ALA A 51 -10.05 -5.22 15.46
C ALA A 51 -9.12 -5.93 14.46
N GLN A 52 -8.84 -5.29 13.31
CA GLN A 52 -7.85 -5.78 12.35
C GLN A 52 -6.45 -5.83 12.95
N GLU A 53 -6.03 -4.78 13.66
CA GLU A 53 -4.73 -4.71 14.33
C GLU A 53 -4.58 -5.84 15.35
N ASP A 54 -5.60 -6.11 16.16
CA ASP A 54 -5.58 -7.19 17.14
C ASP A 54 -5.41 -8.56 16.48
N GLU A 55 -6.12 -8.83 15.38
CA GLU A 55 -5.96 -10.07 14.62
C GLU A 55 -4.57 -10.17 13.98
N MET A 56 -4.07 -9.08 13.39
CA MET A 56 -2.72 -9.02 12.81
C MET A 56 -1.65 -9.27 13.86
N VAL A 57 -1.76 -8.64 15.05
CA VAL A 57 -0.82 -8.86 16.16
C VAL A 57 -0.89 -10.30 16.66
N ARG A 58 -2.08 -10.90 16.75
CA ARG A 58 -2.25 -12.29 17.16
C ARG A 58 -1.54 -13.25 16.20
N ILE A 59 -1.77 -13.11 14.89
CA ILE A 59 -1.11 -13.94 13.88
C ILE A 59 0.40 -13.68 13.87
N TRP A 60 0.80 -12.40 13.86
CA TRP A 60 2.20 -11.98 13.84
C TRP A 60 2.99 -12.57 15.00
N ARG A 61 2.49 -12.44 16.24
CA ARG A 61 3.19 -12.93 17.44
C ARG A 61 3.17 -14.45 17.55
N HIS A 62 1.99 -15.06 17.47
CA HIS A 62 1.83 -16.47 17.83
C HIS A 62 2.14 -17.43 16.69
N GLN A 63 1.87 -17.04 15.44
CA GLN A 63 1.98 -17.93 14.29
C GLN A 63 3.20 -17.62 13.42
N VAL A 64 3.51 -16.34 13.21
CA VAL A 64 4.62 -15.91 12.35
C VAL A 64 5.93 -15.85 13.13
N LEU A 65 5.98 -15.12 14.25
CA LEU A 65 7.13 -15.04 15.15
C LEU A 65 7.24 -16.22 16.11
N LEU A 66 6.25 -17.12 16.14
CA LEU A 66 6.30 -18.36 16.93
C LEU A 66 6.53 -18.11 18.44
N ASP A 67 5.87 -17.08 18.98
CA ASP A 67 6.00 -16.62 20.36
C ASP A 67 7.41 -16.15 20.76
N GLN A 68 8.27 -15.87 19.78
CA GLN A 68 9.62 -15.39 20.04
C GLN A 68 9.64 -13.86 20.16
N PRO A 69 10.38 -13.30 21.15
CA PRO A 69 10.43 -11.86 21.41
C PRO A 69 11.38 -11.15 20.44
N LEU A 70 11.15 -11.29 19.13
CA LEU A 70 11.96 -10.70 18.08
C LEU A 70 11.42 -9.33 17.67
N SER A 71 12.32 -8.36 17.53
CA SER A 71 12.00 -7.03 17.03
C SER A 71 13.26 -6.32 16.56
N VAL A 72 13.16 -5.54 15.49
CA VAL A 72 14.14 -4.55 15.03
C VAL A 72 13.77 -3.21 15.62
N LYS A 73 14.71 -2.55 16.30
CA LYS A 73 14.53 -1.17 16.77
C LYS A 73 15.25 -0.24 15.82
N TYR A 74 14.55 0.80 15.39
CA TYR A 74 15.08 1.77 14.46
C TYR A 74 14.43 3.13 14.69
N ASP A 75 15.20 4.19 14.47
CA ASP A 75 14.71 5.57 14.51
C ASP A 75 14.55 6.14 13.08
N LEU A 76 15.53 5.84 12.22
CA LEU A 76 15.57 6.24 10.83
C LEU A 76 16.10 5.08 9.97
N ILE A 77 15.50 4.90 8.80
CA ILE A 77 15.93 3.92 7.79
C ILE A 77 16.46 4.72 6.60
N HIS A 78 17.68 4.40 6.16
CA HIS A 78 18.25 4.93 4.94
C HIS A 78 17.73 4.19 3.72
N ASP A 79 17.29 4.91 2.70
CA ASP A 79 16.85 4.34 1.43
C ASP A 79 17.34 5.26 0.30
N ASP A 80 18.14 4.71 -0.61
CA ASP A 80 18.68 5.39 -1.78
C ASP A 80 17.81 5.10 -2.98
N LEU A 81 16.87 6.01 -3.24
CA LEU A 81 15.93 5.89 -4.35
C LEU A 81 16.62 6.06 -5.72
N SER A 82 17.90 6.45 -5.77
CA SER A 82 18.69 6.52 -7.00
C SER A 82 19.43 5.21 -7.29
N ASP A 83 19.52 4.29 -6.32
CA ASP A 83 20.11 2.98 -6.55
C ASP A 83 19.11 2.09 -7.30
N THR A 84 19.47 1.76 -8.54
CA THR A 84 18.67 0.93 -9.46
C THR A 84 19.21 -0.49 -9.60
N ASN A 85 20.21 -0.87 -8.80
CA ASN A 85 20.86 -2.18 -8.90
C ASN A 85 19.87 -3.29 -8.55
N PRO A 86 19.80 -4.39 -9.34
CA PRO A 86 18.96 -5.52 -9.01
C PRO A 86 19.27 -6.10 -7.62
N GLY A 87 18.23 -6.31 -6.82
CA GLY A 87 18.32 -6.77 -5.43
C GLY A 87 18.50 -5.66 -4.39
N TYR A 88 18.64 -4.40 -4.80
CA TYR A 88 18.65 -3.27 -3.88
C TYR A 88 17.29 -3.08 -3.20
N SER A 89 17.35 -2.80 -1.90
CA SER A 89 16.29 -2.30 -1.03
C SER A 89 16.87 -1.70 0.24
N PHE A 90 16.05 -0.98 1.02
CA PHE A 90 16.47 -0.42 2.32
C PHE A 90 17.03 -1.50 3.26
N ILE A 91 16.57 -2.75 3.17
CA ILE A 91 17.11 -3.89 3.95
C ILE A 91 18.55 -4.22 3.57
N SER A 92 18.91 -4.06 2.29
CA SER A 92 20.25 -4.32 1.77
C SER A 92 21.18 -3.10 1.80
N ASP A 93 20.64 -1.92 2.14
CA ASP A 93 21.43 -0.70 2.25
C ASP A 93 22.45 -0.80 3.38
N ARG A 94 23.73 -0.62 3.05
CA ARG A 94 24.84 -0.81 3.99
C ARG A 94 24.84 0.21 5.15
N ARG A 95 24.11 1.32 5.02
CA ARG A 95 23.95 2.32 6.09
C ARG A 95 23.01 1.81 7.19
N ASN A 96 22.12 0.86 6.88
CA ASN A 96 21.18 0.28 7.84
C ASN A 96 21.77 -0.96 8.53
N GLN A 97 22.67 -0.75 9.49
CA GLN A 97 23.30 -1.85 10.27
C GLN A 97 22.39 -2.45 11.35
N ILE A 98 21.18 -1.91 11.51
CA ILE A 98 20.17 -2.31 12.48
C ILE A 98 19.49 -3.64 12.14
N PHE A 99 19.53 -4.08 10.88
CA PHE A 99 18.83 -5.28 10.45
C PHE A 99 19.61 -6.55 10.84
N PRO A 100 18.93 -7.58 11.36
CA PRO A 100 19.57 -8.79 11.83
C PRO A 100 20.07 -9.68 10.68
N SER A 101 20.77 -10.77 11.04
CA SER A 101 21.09 -11.84 10.09
C SER A 101 19.81 -12.38 9.43
N LYS A 102 19.92 -12.71 8.14
CA LYS A 102 18.86 -13.40 7.38
C LYS A 102 18.48 -14.77 7.96
N THR A 103 19.31 -15.33 8.83
CA THR A 103 19.04 -16.61 9.50
C THR A 103 18.36 -16.46 10.86
N LEU A 104 18.13 -15.23 11.37
CA LEU A 104 17.70 -14.99 12.76
C LEU A 104 16.54 -15.91 13.21
N LEU A 105 15.43 -15.93 12.47
CA LEU A 105 14.28 -16.75 12.87
C LEU A 105 14.57 -18.25 12.76
N LEU A 106 15.38 -18.68 11.79
CA LEU A 106 15.82 -20.07 11.69
C LEU A 106 16.70 -20.46 12.89
N ASP A 107 17.66 -19.62 13.24
CA ASP A 107 18.58 -19.86 14.36
C ASP A 107 17.78 -20.01 15.66
N VAL A 108 16.81 -19.12 15.90
CA VAL A 108 15.90 -19.20 17.05
C VAL A 108 15.06 -20.48 17.06
N ILE A 109 14.57 -20.93 15.89
CA ILE A 109 13.86 -22.21 15.76
C ILE A 109 14.77 -23.39 16.13
N MET A 110 16.05 -23.35 15.73
CA MET A 110 17.02 -24.41 15.99
C MET A 110 17.49 -24.44 17.45
N GLU A 111 17.55 -23.29 18.12
CA GLU A 111 17.91 -23.16 19.53
C GLU A 111 16.77 -23.55 20.47
N ASN A 112 15.52 -23.29 20.09
CA ASN A 112 14.34 -23.63 20.90
C ASN A 112 13.96 -25.11 20.72
N PRO A 113 14.03 -25.97 21.77
CA PRO A 113 13.77 -27.40 21.63
C PRO A 113 12.37 -27.75 21.11
N VAL A 114 11.35 -26.98 21.52
CA VAL A 114 9.96 -27.21 21.12
C VAL A 114 9.76 -26.86 19.65
N LEU A 115 10.30 -25.72 19.21
CA LEU A 115 10.21 -25.32 17.80
C LEU A 115 11.05 -26.24 16.92
N ARG A 116 12.25 -26.63 17.37
CA ARG A 116 13.10 -27.59 16.68
C ARG A 116 12.37 -28.92 16.47
N GLN A 117 11.69 -29.43 17.49
CA GLN A 117 10.89 -30.66 17.37
C GLN A 117 9.69 -30.51 16.41
N ARG A 118 9.12 -29.30 16.31
CA ARG A 118 8.04 -29.00 15.36
C ARG A 118 8.53 -28.97 13.91
N PHE A 119 9.69 -28.36 13.65
CA PHE A 119 10.18 -28.05 12.31
C PHE A 119 11.20 -29.05 11.75
N LEU A 120 11.71 -29.99 12.55
CA LEU A 120 12.59 -31.06 12.09
C LEU A 120 11.96 -32.43 12.32
N VAL A 121 12.32 -33.37 11.45
CA VAL A 121 12.03 -34.81 11.60
C VAL A 121 13.29 -35.48 12.14
N PHE A 122 13.11 -36.35 13.13
CA PHE A 122 14.20 -37.05 13.81
C PHE A 122 14.12 -38.55 13.55
N ASP A 123 15.29 -39.18 13.41
CA ASP A 123 15.47 -40.64 13.46
C ASP A 123 16.50 -40.94 14.56
N ASN A 124 16.11 -41.71 15.58
CA ASN A 124 16.93 -41.99 16.77
C ASN A 124 17.61 -40.74 17.36
N ASP A 125 16.82 -39.68 17.60
CA ASP A 125 17.27 -38.37 18.10
C ASP A 125 18.22 -37.57 17.17
N ILE A 126 18.48 -38.06 15.96
CA ILE A 126 19.28 -37.37 14.94
C ILE A 126 18.34 -36.64 13.97
N PRO A 127 18.49 -35.31 13.78
CA PRO A 127 17.68 -34.60 12.80
C PRO A 127 18.07 -35.02 11.38
N ILE A 128 17.11 -35.52 10.61
CA ILE A 128 17.36 -36.04 9.26
C ILE A 128 16.88 -35.10 8.15
N GLN A 129 15.80 -34.34 8.39
CA GLN A 129 15.25 -33.39 7.42
C GLN A 129 14.30 -32.39 8.09
N PHE A 130 13.94 -31.34 7.36
CA PHE A 130 12.88 -30.42 7.77
C PHE A 130 11.49 -31.05 7.62
N ASN A 131 10.60 -30.74 8.57
CA ASN A 131 9.20 -31.09 8.51
C ASN A 131 8.47 -30.16 7.53
N VAL A 132 8.35 -30.61 6.28
CA VAL A 132 7.69 -29.85 5.19
C VAL A 132 6.24 -29.49 5.53
N GLN A 133 5.51 -30.33 6.26
CA GLN A 133 4.13 -30.02 6.65
C GLN A 133 4.08 -28.83 7.62
N ALA A 134 5.01 -28.79 8.59
CA ALA A 134 5.11 -27.67 9.53
C ALA A 134 5.52 -26.37 8.81
N LEU A 135 6.45 -26.44 7.85
CA LEU A 135 6.85 -25.30 7.03
C LEU A 135 5.69 -24.76 6.20
N ARG A 136 4.92 -25.63 5.53
CA ARG A 136 3.72 -25.23 4.77
C ARG A 136 2.63 -24.62 5.66
N ALA A 137 2.41 -25.17 6.86
CA ALA A 137 1.47 -24.60 7.81
C ALA A 137 1.90 -23.19 8.28
N TRP A 138 3.20 -22.99 8.49
CA TRP A 138 3.75 -21.66 8.78
C TRP A 138 3.59 -20.70 7.60
N LEU A 139 3.90 -21.13 6.37
CA LEU A 139 3.70 -20.34 5.14
C LEU A 139 2.23 -19.95 4.91
N SER A 140 1.29 -20.80 5.30
CA SER A 140 -0.15 -20.48 5.26
C SER A 140 -0.52 -19.36 6.26
N SER A 141 0.02 -19.45 7.47
CA SER A 141 -0.16 -18.39 8.50
C SER A 141 0.48 -17.08 8.06
N TYR A 142 1.66 -17.17 7.44
CA TYR A 142 2.37 -16.06 6.84
C TYR A 142 1.58 -15.40 5.71
N ALA A 143 1.04 -16.19 4.77
CA ALA A 143 0.18 -15.68 3.70
C ALA A 143 -1.06 -14.96 4.25
N ARG A 144 -1.69 -15.50 5.31
CA ARG A 144 -2.80 -14.80 5.96
C ARG A 144 -2.38 -13.45 6.54
N PHE A 145 -1.22 -13.38 7.21
CA PHE A 145 -0.66 -12.12 7.69
C PHE A 145 -0.40 -11.12 6.55
N GLN A 146 0.19 -11.58 5.44
CA GLN A 146 0.43 -10.76 4.24
C GLN A 146 -0.87 -10.21 3.63
N LEU A 147 -1.93 -11.03 3.58
CA LEU A 147 -3.24 -10.59 3.08
C LEU A 147 -3.82 -9.47 3.96
N LEU A 148 -3.70 -9.57 5.29
CA LEU A 148 -4.17 -8.53 6.19
C LEU A 148 -3.38 -7.22 6.04
N GLN A 149 -2.06 -7.32 5.88
CA GLN A 149 -1.20 -6.16 5.58
C GLN A 149 -1.57 -5.50 4.25
N LEU A 150 -1.82 -6.29 3.21
CA LEU A 150 -2.26 -5.82 1.89
C LEU A 150 -3.61 -5.08 2.00
N VAL A 151 -4.61 -5.69 2.65
CA VAL A 151 -5.95 -5.10 2.85
C VAL A 151 -5.83 -3.80 3.64
N ARG A 152 -5.05 -3.78 4.72
CA ARG A 152 -4.87 -2.58 5.53
C ARG A 152 -4.20 -1.46 4.73
N SER A 153 -3.10 -1.76 4.04
CA SER A 153 -2.39 -0.79 3.20
C SER A 153 -3.30 -0.17 2.13
N ASN A 154 -4.26 -0.94 1.58
CA ASN A 154 -5.25 -0.42 0.65
C ASN A 154 -6.22 0.58 1.31
N LEU A 155 -6.64 0.34 2.55
CA LEU A 155 -7.69 1.10 3.22
C LEU A 155 -7.17 2.31 4.01
N THR A 156 -5.90 2.33 4.41
CA THR A 156 -5.33 3.35 5.32
C THR A 156 -4.47 4.39 4.61
N THR A 157 -4.28 4.31 3.29
CA THR A 157 -3.39 5.19 2.53
C THR A 157 -4.11 6.39 1.87
N GLY A 158 -5.43 6.54 2.06
CA GLY A 158 -6.20 7.72 1.67
C GLY A 158 -6.94 7.58 0.34
N SER A 159 -6.23 7.19 -0.71
CA SER A 159 -6.83 6.72 -1.97
C SER A 159 -6.54 5.24 -2.12
N PRO A 160 -7.54 4.40 -2.47
CA PRO A 160 -7.25 3.02 -2.76
C PRO A 160 -6.35 2.97 -4.02
N SER A 161 -5.29 2.19 -3.94
CA SER A 161 -4.50 1.86 -5.14
C SER A 161 -5.23 0.75 -5.88
N ARG A 162 -5.16 0.75 -7.23
CA ARG A 162 -5.84 -0.30 -8.01
C ARG A 162 -5.36 -1.67 -7.58
N GLY A 163 -6.31 -2.56 -7.33
CA GLY A 163 -6.03 -3.88 -6.75
C GLY A 163 -4.96 -4.67 -7.50
N THR A 164 -4.88 -4.58 -8.83
CA THR A 164 -3.85 -5.25 -9.64
C THR A 164 -2.45 -4.70 -9.41
N GLU A 165 -2.32 -3.38 -9.23
CA GLU A 165 -1.04 -2.71 -8.97
C GLU A 165 -0.57 -3.04 -7.54
N LEU A 166 -1.48 -3.00 -6.57
CA LEU A 166 -1.17 -3.29 -5.17
C LEU A 166 -0.75 -4.75 -4.92
N THR A 167 -1.35 -5.70 -5.64
CA THR A 167 -0.99 -7.12 -5.49
C THR A 167 0.35 -7.50 -6.12
N ALA A 168 0.90 -6.64 -6.98
CA ALA A 168 2.12 -6.88 -7.75
C ALA A 168 3.33 -6.07 -7.26
N LEU A 169 3.22 -5.40 -6.10
CA LEU A 169 4.29 -4.56 -5.57
C LEU A 169 5.56 -5.36 -5.30
N LEU A 170 6.68 -4.77 -5.68
CA LEU A 170 8.02 -5.29 -5.50
C LEU A 170 8.62 -4.82 -4.17
N ARG A 171 9.30 -5.74 -3.49
CA ARG A 171 10.07 -5.50 -2.26
C ARG A 171 11.44 -4.88 -2.55
N GLN A 172 12.02 -5.23 -3.70
CA GLN A 172 13.37 -4.86 -4.09
C GLN A 172 13.45 -4.68 -5.59
N ASN A 173 14.47 -3.97 -6.04
CA ASN A 173 14.73 -3.77 -7.46
C ASN A 173 14.95 -5.11 -8.17
N THR A 174 14.50 -5.19 -9.41
CA THR A 174 14.64 -6.38 -10.26
C THR A 174 15.31 -5.99 -11.58
N PRO A 175 15.87 -6.95 -12.35
CA PRO A 175 16.47 -6.64 -13.65
C PRO A 175 15.51 -5.99 -14.65
N THR A 176 14.20 -6.26 -14.54
CA THR A 176 13.17 -5.73 -15.45
C THR A 176 12.42 -4.53 -14.88
N ASN A 177 12.53 -4.28 -13.58
CA ASN A 177 11.94 -3.13 -12.92
C ASN A 177 12.96 -2.57 -11.92
N PRO A 178 13.66 -1.48 -12.25
CA PRO A 178 14.78 -0.96 -11.49
C PRO A 178 14.35 -0.21 -10.21
N MET A 179 13.05 -0.15 -9.91
CA MET A 179 12.54 0.53 -8.72
C MET A 179 11.59 -0.37 -7.92
N GLN A 180 11.93 -0.57 -6.65
CA GLN A 180 11.07 -1.21 -5.66
C GLN A 180 9.86 -0.36 -5.33
N ASN A 181 8.82 -0.99 -4.77
CA ASN A 181 7.59 -0.29 -4.45
C ASN A 181 7.44 0.07 -2.98
N LEU A 182 8.16 -0.58 -2.05
CA LEU A 182 8.21 -0.14 -0.65
C LEU A 182 9.46 0.69 -0.43
N VAL A 183 9.29 1.98 -0.15
CA VAL A 183 10.39 2.93 -0.02
C VAL A 183 10.25 3.80 1.23
N PHE A 184 11.34 4.45 1.65
CA PHE A 184 11.35 5.44 2.72
C PHE A 184 11.56 6.87 2.21
N PHE A 185 10.62 7.76 2.56
CA PHE A 185 10.80 9.21 2.48
C PHE A 185 10.93 9.79 3.88
N GLY A 186 12.17 9.96 4.36
CA GLY A 186 12.41 10.31 5.76
C GLY A 186 11.86 9.22 6.70
N THR A 187 10.89 9.56 7.54
CA THR A 187 10.22 8.59 8.44
C THR A 187 9.00 7.89 7.83
N PHE A 188 8.62 8.24 6.59
CA PHE A 188 7.46 7.65 5.93
C PHE A 188 7.83 6.39 5.15
N ALA A 189 7.43 5.22 5.65
CA ALA A 189 7.32 4.05 4.79
C ALA A 189 6.17 4.27 3.79
N THR A 190 6.46 4.10 2.52
CA THR A 190 5.59 4.54 1.42
C THR A 190 5.50 3.46 0.35
N LEU A 191 4.28 3.18 -0.11
CA LEU A 191 4.05 2.33 -1.27
C LEU A 191 4.00 3.20 -2.52
N LEU A 192 4.89 2.92 -3.48
CA LEU A 192 4.86 3.53 -4.80
C LEU A 192 3.98 2.67 -5.70
N CYS A 193 2.83 3.20 -6.13
CA CYS A 193 1.97 2.53 -7.10
C CYS A 193 2.08 3.23 -8.47
N THR A 194 2.26 2.44 -9.53
CA THR A 194 2.38 2.95 -10.91
C THR A 194 1.07 2.77 -11.66
N TYR A 195 0.47 3.88 -12.06
CA TYR A 195 -0.82 3.92 -12.74
C TYR A 195 -0.62 3.78 -14.27
N THR A 196 -1.01 2.64 -14.84
CA THR A 196 -0.75 2.31 -16.27
C THR A 196 -1.95 2.41 -17.21
N LYS A 197 -3.16 2.75 -16.72
CA LYS A 197 -4.37 2.80 -17.57
C LYS A 197 -4.30 3.86 -18.68
N THR A 198 -3.46 4.88 -18.50
CA THR A 198 -3.21 5.88 -19.53
C THR A 198 -1.95 5.60 -20.32
N SER A 199 -1.13 4.57 -20.04
CA SER A 199 0.16 4.35 -20.73
C SER A 199 0.03 4.17 -22.25
N ALA A 200 -1.12 3.67 -22.72
CA ALA A 200 -1.41 3.57 -24.16
C ALA A 200 -1.76 4.92 -24.83
N ALA A 201 -2.18 5.92 -24.04
CA ALA A 201 -2.58 7.26 -24.49
C ALA A 201 -1.57 8.36 -24.12
N THR A 202 -0.97 8.29 -22.92
CA THR A 202 -0.05 9.28 -22.33
C THR A 202 1.41 8.86 -22.40
N CYS A 203 1.71 7.61 -22.79
CA CYS A 203 3.04 7.00 -22.86
C CYS A 203 3.93 7.14 -21.60
N SER A 204 3.42 7.70 -20.50
CA SER A 204 4.09 7.92 -19.22
C SER A 204 3.28 7.29 -18.10
N ASP A 205 3.98 6.61 -17.19
CA ASP A 205 3.39 6.01 -16.00
C ASP A 205 3.45 7.00 -14.83
N LYS A 206 2.30 7.29 -14.21
CA LYS A 206 2.24 8.14 -13.01
C LYS A 206 2.58 7.31 -11.78
N CYS A 207 3.60 7.70 -11.04
CA CYS A 207 3.93 7.13 -9.73
C CYS A 207 3.16 7.90 -8.65
N ILE A 208 2.33 7.22 -7.87
CA ILE A 208 1.56 7.80 -6.76
C ILE A 208 2.11 7.22 -5.45
N PRO A 209 2.73 8.03 -4.58
CA PRO A 209 3.20 7.59 -3.29
C PRO A 209 2.04 7.52 -2.28
N HIS A 210 1.94 6.40 -1.58
CA HIS A 210 0.94 6.11 -0.57
C HIS A 210 1.63 5.90 0.78
N ALA A 211 1.55 6.87 1.70
CA ALA A 211 2.20 6.73 3.00
C ALA A 211 1.44 5.72 3.86
N LEU A 212 2.15 4.73 4.40
CA LEU A 212 1.57 3.74 5.31
C LEU A 212 1.27 4.36 6.68
N ASP A 213 0.29 3.79 7.38
CA ASP A 213 0.04 4.11 8.78
C ASP A 213 1.15 3.53 9.68
N GLY A 214 1.29 4.05 10.91
CA GLY A 214 2.39 3.69 11.81
C GLY A 214 2.44 2.19 12.14
N PHE A 215 1.28 1.57 12.31
CA PHE A 215 1.18 0.14 12.59
C PHE A 215 1.65 -0.72 11.42
N SER A 216 1.12 -0.45 10.21
CA SER A 216 1.49 -1.18 8.99
C SER A 216 2.96 -0.97 8.61
N SER A 217 3.43 0.28 8.73
CA SER A 217 4.81 0.69 8.47
C SER A 217 5.80 -0.15 9.27
N ASP A 218 5.67 -0.16 10.60
CA ASP A 218 6.60 -0.93 11.45
C ASP A 218 6.48 -2.43 11.19
N LEU A 219 5.26 -3.01 11.15
CA LEU A 219 5.12 -4.44 10.88
C LEU A 219 5.69 -4.88 9.53
N LEU A 220 5.63 -4.04 8.48
CA LEU A 220 6.28 -4.35 7.21
C LEU A 220 7.80 -4.33 7.34
N VAL A 221 8.39 -3.37 8.05
CA VAL A 221 9.84 -3.38 8.32
C VAL A 221 10.25 -4.63 9.09
N GLN A 222 9.52 -4.96 10.16
CA GLN A 222 9.76 -6.17 10.96
C GLN A 222 9.66 -7.43 10.09
N ASP A 223 8.66 -7.50 9.20
CA ASP A 223 8.47 -8.61 8.29
C ASP A 223 9.66 -8.76 7.32
N MET A 224 10.02 -7.67 6.64
CA MET A 224 11.10 -7.69 5.66
C MET A 224 12.44 -8.09 6.31
N ALA A 225 12.67 -7.68 7.55
CA ALA A 225 13.92 -7.93 8.27
C ALA A 225 14.01 -9.32 8.92
N ILE A 226 12.92 -9.82 9.53
CA ILE A 226 12.96 -11.01 10.39
C ILE A 226 12.36 -12.23 9.69
N THR A 227 11.14 -12.11 9.16
CA THR A 227 10.32 -13.27 8.77
C THR A 227 10.40 -13.58 7.28
N ARG A 228 10.59 -12.56 6.44
CA ARG A 228 10.76 -12.73 4.98
C ARG A 228 11.92 -13.66 4.62
N PRO A 229 13.12 -13.56 5.22
CA PRO A 229 14.21 -14.49 4.92
C PRO A 229 13.86 -15.95 5.26
N PHE A 230 13.17 -16.19 6.38
CA PHE A 230 12.71 -17.52 6.74
C PHE A 230 11.59 -18.02 5.81
N ALA A 231 10.74 -17.13 5.30
CA ALA A 231 9.73 -17.48 4.29
C ALA A 231 10.38 -17.93 2.97
N GLU A 232 11.43 -17.24 2.50
CA GLU A 232 12.22 -17.69 1.34
C GLU A 232 12.80 -19.10 1.56
N PHE A 233 13.36 -19.35 2.75
CA PHE A 233 13.91 -20.64 3.14
C PHE A 233 12.84 -21.74 3.20
N ALA A 234 11.73 -21.48 3.89
CA ALA A 234 10.61 -22.41 4.03
C ALA A 234 10.01 -22.75 2.66
N ALA A 235 9.87 -21.77 1.77
CA ALA A 235 9.40 -21.98 0.40
C ALA A 235 10.38 -22.83 -0.42
N HIS A 236 11.69 -22.60 -0.29
CA HIS A 236 12.71 -23.40 -0.98
C HIS A 236 12.60 -24.89 -0.65
N LEU A 237 12.32 -25.23 0.61
CA LEU A 237 12.18 -26.62 1.07
C LEU A 237 10.79 -27.21 0.83
N SER A 238 9.75 -26.38 0.73
CA SER A 238 8.37 -26.85 0.71
C SER A 238 7.85 -27.25 -0.67
N TYR A 239 8.52 -26.87 -1.76
CA TYR A 239 8.01 -27.06 -3.12
C TYR A 239 9.02 -27.75 -4.05
N HIS A 240 8.52 -28.60 -4.96
CA HIS A 240 9.36 -29.41 -5.86
C HIS A 240 10.13 -28.59 -6.90
N ASN A 241 9.55 -27.47 -7.36
CA ASN A 241 10.19 -26.53 -8.30
C ASN A 241 10.37 -25.17 -7.61
N PRO A 242 11.33 -25.04 -6.69
CA PRO A 242 11.41 -23.89 -5.81
C PRO A 242 11.80 -22.60 -6.53
N GLY A 243 12.40 -22.67 -7.73
CA GLY A 243 12.93 -21.48 -8.43
C GLY A 243 11.91 -20.36 -8.61
N LEU A 244 10.73 -20.66 -9.14
CA LEU A 244 9.67 -19.67 -9.36
C LEU A 244 9.06 -19.18 -8.03
N ILE A 245 8.85 -20.08 -7.09
CA ILE A 245 8.19 -19.74 -5.82
C ILE A 245 9.13 -18.90 -4.95
N VAL A 246 10.40 -19.29 -4.81
CA VAL A 246 11.42 -18.49 -4.12
C VAL A 246 11.57 -17.12 -4.78
N HIS A 247 11.45 -17.03 -6.11
CA HIS A 247 11.44 -15.74 -6.81
C HIS A 247 10.26 -14.85 -6.37
N LEU A 248 9.07 -15.41 -6.11
CA LEU A 248 7.95 -14.66 -5.55
C LEU A 248 8.30 -14.07 -4.17
N TYR A 249 8.75 -14.91 -3.23
CA TYR A 249 9.13 -14.46 -1.88
C TYR A 249 10.24 -13.42 -1.90
N ARG A 250 11.22 -13.60 -2.78
CA ARG A 250 12.38 -12.72 -2.86
C ARG A 250 12.02 -11.31 -3.37
N ASN A 251 11.16 -11.23 -4.38
CA ASN A 251 10.94 -10.00 -5.13
C ASN A 251 9.62 -9.29 -4.83
N HIS A 252 8.56 -10.00 -4.42
CA HIS A 252 7.25 -9.39 -4.21
C HIS A 252 6.99 -9.09 -2.74
N LEU A 253 6.35 -7.96 -2.49
CA LEU A 253 6.02 -7.47 -1.16
C LEU A 253 4.99 -8.38 -0.49
N PHE A 254 3.90 -8.70 -1.19
CA PHE A 254 2.83 -9.57 -0.67
C PHE A 254 2.79 -10.89 -1.45
N VAL A 255 2.85 -12.01 -0.74
CA VAL A 255 2.91 -13.36 -1.35
C VAL A 255 1.87 -14.28 -0.72
N ASN A 256 1.17 -15.02 -1.56
CA ASN A 256 0.14 -15.99 -1.18
C ASN A 256 0.63 -17.41 -1.47
N GLN A 257 1.40 -17.98 -0.54
CA GLN A 257 1.94 -19.34 -0.65
C GLN A 257 2.77 -19.53 -1.92
N ASP A 258 2.22 -20.14 -2.97
CA ASP A 258 2.88 -20.44 -4.24
C ASP A 258 2.54 -19.46 -5.38
N LYS A 259 1.78 -18.40 -5.08
CA LYS A 259 1.33 -17.39 -6.05
C LYS A 259 1.29 -15.98 -5.44
N LEU A 260 1.01 -14.97 -6.26
CA LEU A 260 0.64 -13.64 -5.77
C LEU A 260 -0.83 -13.60 -5.35
N PHE A 261 -1.16 -12.63 -4.51
CA PHE A 261 -2.56 -12.27 -4.31
C PHE A 261 -3.17 -11.74 -5.60
N THR A 262 -4.47 -11.88 -5.71
CA THR A 262 -5.27 -11.34 -6.81
C THR A 262 -6.25 -10.30 -6.28
N THR A 263 -6.89 -9.57 -7.20
CA THR A 263 -8.00 -8.67 -6.85
C THR A 263 -9.16 -9.41 -6.17
N VAL A 264 -9.34 -10.70 -6.46
CA VAL A 264 -10.34 -11.56 -5.80
C VAL A 264 -9.97 -11.78 -4.34
N ASP A 265 -8.70 -12.08 -4.04
CA ASP A 265 -8.22 -12.27 -2.67
C ASP A 265 -8.33 -10.97 -1.86
N LEU A 266 -7.90 -9.84 -2.44
CA LEU A 266 -8.01 -8.51 -1.83
C LEU A 266 -9.47 -8.17 -1.50
N LYS A 267 -10.37 -8.38 -2.46
CA LYS A 267 -11.81 -8.16 -2.28
C LYS A 267 -12.39 -9.03 -1.17
N ALA A 268 -12.03 -10.31 -1.12
CA ALA A 268 -12.48 -11.21 -0.06
C ALA A 268 -11.98 -10.73 1.32
N GLY A 269 -10.72 -10.28 1.42
CA GLY A 269 -10.16 -9.73 2.65
C GLY A 269 -10.85 -8.44 3.11
N ILE A 270 -11.15 -7.52 2.19
CA ILE A 270 -11.93 -6.30 2.49
C ILE A 270 -13.34 -6.67 2.97
N GLN A 271 -14.01 -7.63 2.31
CA GLN A 271 -15.34 -8.08 2.72
C GLN A 271 -15.36 -8.70 4.12
N GLU A 272 -14.35 -9.52 4.44
CA GLU A 272 -14.20 -10.11 5.76
C GLU A 272 -14.05 -9.04 6.84
N LEU A 273 -13.19 -8.04 6.60
CA LEU A 273 -12.96 -6.94 7.55
C LEU A 273 -14.22 -6.08 7.76
N THR A 274 -14.87 -5.72 6.65
CA THR A 274 -16.05 -4.84 6.64
C THR A 274 -17.32 -5.53 7.14
N TYR A 275 -17.31 -6.86 7.30
CA TYR A 275 -18.39 -7.60 7.95
C TYR A 275 -18.69 -7.04 9.35
N SER A 276 -17.65 -6.63 10.09
CA SER A 276 -17.76 -6.04 11.43
C SER A 276 -18.50 -4.69 11.48
N LEU A 277 -18.60 -3.96 10.37
CA LEU A 277 -19.23 -2.63 10.33
C LEU A 277 -20.76 -2.67 10.39
N SER A 278 -21.39 -3.85 10.29
CA SER A 278 -22.85 -4.04 10.24
C SER A 278 -23.57 -3.20 9.17
N ALA A 279 -22.84 -2.74 8.15
CA ALA A 279 -23.41 -2.03 7.01
C ALA A 279 -23.51 -3.04 5.86
N GLU A 280 -24.70 -3.57 5.63
CA GLU A 280 -24.96 -4.52 4.54
C GLU A 280 -24.48 -3.97 3.18
N ALA A 281 -24.40 -2.65 2.99
CA ALA A 281 -23.81 -2.00 1.81
C ALA A 281 -22.33 -2.26 1.61
N LEU A 282 -21.48 -2.06 2.62
CA LEU A 282 -20.05 -2.34 2.50
C LEU A 282 -19.78 -3.84 2.41
N GLN A 283 -20.70 -4.68 2.91
CA GLN A 283 -20.60 -6.12 2.73
C GLN A 283 -20.99 -6.55 1.30
N ARG A 284 -22.10 -6.04 0.76
CA ARG A 284 -22.59 -6.31 -0.61
C ARG A 284 -21.75 -5.63 -1.69
N HIS A 285 -21.11 -4.50 -1.36
CA HIS A 285 -20.41 -3.63 -2.31
C HIS A 285 -19.03 -3.15 -1.87
N GLY A 286 -18.47 -3.62 -0.76
CA GLY A 286 -17.09 -3.30 -0.36
C GLY A 286 -16.07 -3.82 -1.38
N GLY A 287 -16.46 -4.86 -2.12
CA GLY A 287 -15.76 -5.28 -3.33
C GLY A 287 -16.10 -4.45 -4.59
N SER A 288 -16.68 -3.28 -4.44
CA SER A 288 -16.97 -2.27 -5.48
C SER A 288 -16.49 -0.88 -5.06
N ILE A 289 -15.82 -0.74 -3.90
CA ILE A 289 -15.16 0.52 -3.52
C ILE A 289 -14.08 0.85 -4.55
N GLU A 290 -13.53 -0.15 -5.24
CA GLU A 290 -12.97 -0.04 -6.59
C GLU A 290 -13.17 -1.36 -7.36
N LEU A 291 -14.11 -1.40 -8.30
CA LEU A 291 -14.08 -2.36 -9.43
C LEU A 291 -14.68 -1.78 -10.73
N ASP A 292 -15.29 -0.59 -10.69
CA ASP A 292 -15.73 0.16 -11.87
C ASP A 292 -15.50 1.67 -11.60
N ASP A 293 -14.25 2.11 -11.76
CA ASP A 293 -13.83 3.53 -11.69
C ASP A 293 -14.09 4.30 -12.99
N GLU A 294 -15.04 3.86 -13.81
CA GLU A 294 -15.27 4.57 -15.07
C GLU A 294 -16.08 5.87 -14.88
N ASP A 295 -16.90 6.01 -13.82
CA ASP A 295 -17.94 7.06 -13.82
C ASP A 295 -18.23 7.76 -12.47
N SER A 296 -17.28 7.93 -11.55
CA SER A 296 -17.51 8.78 -10.38
C SER A 296 -16.96 10.20 -10.61
N VAL A 297 -17.73 11.23 -10.22
CA VAL A 297 -17.30 12.64 -10.27
C VAL A 297 -16.01 12.86 -9.46
N ALA A 298 -15.77 12.05 -8.42
CA ALA A 298 -14.53 12.05 -7.65
C ALA A 298 -13.34 11.45 -8.45
N ALA A 299 -13.59 10.41 -9.26
CA ALA A 299 -12.58 9.83 -10.16
C ALA A 299 -12.21 10.80 -11.30
N GLN A 300 -13.19 11.55 -11.81
CA GLN A 300 -12.93 12.63 -12.74
C GLN A 300 -12.22 13.81 -12.04
N GLN A 301 -12.55 14.15 -10.79
CA GLN A 301 -11.83 15.18 -10.03
C GLN A 301 -10.38 14.80 -9.69
N SER A 302 -10.09 13.51 -9.52
CA SER A 302 -8.71 13.00 -9.42
C SER A 302 -8.00 12.87 -10.77
N SER A 303 -8.69 13.14 -11.89
CA SER A 303 -8.18 13.03 -13.26
C SER A 303 -9.02 13.85 -14.27
N HIS A 304 -8.74 15.15 -14.42
CA HIS A 304 -9.23 15.99 -15.52
C HIS A 304 -8.00 16.48 -16.31
N SER A 305 -7.94 16.60 -17.65
CA SER A 305 -8.98 16.64 -18.69
C SER A 305 -8.47 16.02 -20.02
N ARG A 306 -9.42 15.59 -20.85
CA ARG A 306 -9.25 14.88 -22.14
C ARG A 306 -8.57 15.69 -23.26
N GLN A 307 -8.32 16.99 -23.06
CA GLN A 307 -7.78 17.89 -24.09
C GLN A 307 -6.24 17.98 -24.10
N THR A 308 -5.60 17.68 -22.97
CA THR A 308 -4.14 17.61 -22.80
C THR A 308 -3.59 16.19 -23.04
N GLU A 309 -4.48 15.20 -23.08
CA GLU A 309 -4.17 13.76 -23.02
C GLU A 309 -3.58 13.16 -24.31
N ASN A 310 -3.43 13.94 -25.39
CA ASN A 310 -3.16 13.41 -26.74
C ASN A 310 -1.84 13.85 -27.39
N ARG A 311 -0.93 14.56 -26.70
CA ARG A 311 0.12 15.29 -27.44
C ARG A 311 1.59 15.05 -27.17
N VAL A 312 2.05 14.45 -26.06
CA VAL A 312 3.50 14.42 -25.79
C VAL A 312 3.93 13.14 -25.04
N TYR A 313 4.56 12.26 -25.83
CA TYR A 313 5.68 11.33 -25.57
C TYR A 313 5.85 10.55 -24.25
N GLY A 314 6.40 9.35 -24.40
CA GLY A 314 6.59 8.42 -23.31
C GLY A 314 7.89 8.51 -22.55
N LEU A 315 7.89 7.93 -21.34
CA LEU A 315 9.04 7.39 -20.60
C LEU A 315 8.56 6.62 -19.34
N SER A 316 9.27 5.52 -19.06
CA SER A 316 9.22 4.64 -17.88
C SER A 316 10.03 5.22 -16.72
N ALA A 317 9.64 4.94 -15.45
CA ALA A 317 10.39 5.09 -14.18
C ALA A 317 11.08 6.45 -13.84
N ASP A 318 11.46 7.26 -14.83
CA ASP A 318 11.97 8.62 -14.73
C ASP A 318 10.92 9.63 -14.24
N SER A 319 9.66 9.23 -14.13
CA SER A 319 8.56 10.09 -13.67
C SER A 319 8.65 10.48 -12.19
N MET A 320 9.45 9.79 -11.35
CA MET A 320 9.84 10.33 -10.03
C MET A 320 11.05 11.27 -10.09
N ALA A 321 11.95 11.10 -11.06
CA ALA A 321 13.12 11.97 -11.22
C ALA A 321 12.75 13.42 -11.63
N GLY A 322 11.46 13.66 -11.94
CA GLY A 322 10.89 14.98 -12.21
C GLY A 322 9.71 15.40 -11.33
N ALA A 323 9.25 14.56 -10.38
CA ALA A 323 8.24 14.97 -9.42
C ALA A 323 8.90 15.91 -8.40
N PRO A 324 8.52 17.20 -8.35
CA PRO A 324 9.18 18.13 -7.45
C PRO A 324 8.86 17.71 -6.00
N GLU A 325 9.86 17.82 -5.13
CA GLU A 325 9.80 17.34 -3.73
C GLU A 325 8.54 17.83 -2.98
N ASP A 326 8.09 19.05 -3.30
CA ASP A 326 6.88 19.68 -2.78
C ASP A 326 5.60 18.87 -3.09
N LEU A 327 5.52 18.20 -4.24
CA LEU A 327 4.40 17.35 -4.63
C LEU A 327 4.37 16.03 -3.85
N LEU A 328 5.54 15.43 -3.59
CA LEU A 328 5.64 14.19 -2.81
C LEU A 328 5.09 14.39 -1.40
N TYR A 329 5.46 15.48 -0.73
CA TYR A 329 4.96 15.79 0.61
C TYR A 329 3.44 15.96 0.67
N LEU A 330 2.80 16.40 -0.41
CA LEU A 330 1.35 16.58 -0.44
C LEU A 330 0.61 15.24 -0.47
N PHE A 331 1.10 14.25 -1.22
CA PHE A 331 0.56 12.89 -1.18
C PHE A 331 0.75 12.24 0.19
N LEU A 332 1.95 12.35 0.78
CA LEU A 332 2.23 11.80 2.12
C LEU A 332 1.34 12.46 3.19
N ASN A 333 1.09 13.76 3.05
CA ASN A 333 0.17 14.51 3.92
C ASN A 333 -1.28 14.09 3.71
N ALA A 334 -1.72 13.82 2.49
CA ALA A 334 -3.07 13.32 2.21
C ALA A 334 -3.33 11.98 2.90
N SER A 335 -2.38 11.03 2.82
CA SER A 335 -2.45 9.78 3.57
C SER A 335 -2.47 10.02 5.09
N THR A 336 -1.63 10.91 5.61
CA THR A 336 -1.58 11.26 7.06
C THR A 336 -2.90 11.87 7.55
N ILE A 337 -3.51 12.72 6.73
CA ILE A 337 -4.81 13.33 6.99
C ILE A 337 -5.89 12.26 7.08
N TRP A 338 -5.93 11.36 6.10
CA TRP A 338 -6.88 10.25 6.09
C TRP A 338 -6.73 9.36 7.32
N GLN A 339 -5.50 8.98 7.65
CA GLN A 339 -5.19 8.19 8.85
C GLN A 339 -5.71 8.89 10.12
N SER A 340 -5.50 10.20 10.23
CA SER A 340 -5.99 10.99 11.35
C SER A 340 -7.52 11.05 11.41
N ALA A 341 -8.20 11.19 10.27
CA ALA A 341 -9.66 11.15 10.18
C ALA A 341 -10.22 9.79 10.62
N CYS A 342 -9.55 8.70 10.25
CA CYS A 342 -9.88 7.34 10.69
C CYS A 342 -9.43 7.02 12.12
N LYS A 343 -8.85 7.97 12.85
CA LYS A 343 -8.27 7.80 14.20
C LYS A 343 -7.22 6.67 14.26
N ILE A 344 -6.43 6.53 13.20
CA ILE A 344 -5.30 5.63 13.09
C ILE A 344 -4.02 6.44 13.31
N VAL A 345 -3.02 5.83 13.94
CA VAL A 345 -1.72 6.49 14.19
C VAL A 345 -0.97 6.68 12.87
N PRO A 346 -0.60 7.92 12.49
CA PRO A 346 0.09 8.15 11.22
C PRO A 346 1.52 7.60 11.17
N GLY A 347 1.97 7.22 9.97
CA GLY A 347 3.27 6.59 9.73
C GLY A 347 4.49 7.41 10.17
N ARG A 348 4.41 8.74 10.06
CA ARG A 348 5.54 9.66 10.29
C ARG A 348 6.17 9.61 11.67
N LEU A 349 5.48 9.04 12.66
CA LEU A 349 5.94 9.01 14.05
C LEU A 349 7.02 7.96 14.32
N ALA A 350 7.26 7.03 13.37
CA ALA A 350 8.24 5.94 13.51
C ALA A 350 8.12 5.17 14.84
N LEU A 351 6.88 4.97 15.31
CA LEU A 351 6.62 4.23 16.55
C LEU A 351 6.57 2.73 16.27
N PRO A 352 6.99 1.87 17.23
CA PRO A 352 6.77 0.43 17.15
C PRO A 352 5.28 0.10 16.97
N TYR A 353 4.96 -0.99 16.29
CA TYR A 353 3.57 -1.39 16.00
C TYR A 353 2.73 -1.56 17.27
N SER A 354 3.35 -1.93 18.39
CA SER A 354 2.68 -2.03 19.69
C SER A 354 2.21 -0.67 20.24
N GLU A 355 2.92 0.40 19.90
CA GLU A 355 2.59 1.78 20.29
C GLU A 355 1.75 2.48 19.22
N ALA A 356 1.93 2.15 17.94
CA ALA A 356 1.24 2.73 16.80
C ALA A 356 -0.18 2.19 16.56
N ARG A 357 -0.82 1.60 17.58
CA ARG A 357 -2.18 1.04 17.47
C ARG A 357 -3.24 2.12 17.49
N ALA A 358 -4.35 1.92 16.77
CA ALA A 358 -5.50 2.83 16.75
C ALA A 358 -6.04 3.11 18.17
N GLY A 359 -5.99 2.11 19.06
CA GLY A 359 -6.35 2.29 20.49
C GLY A 359 -5.53 3.33 21.24
N ASN A 360 -4.31 3.65 20.77
CA ASN A 360 -3.43 4.66 21.36
C ASN A 360 -3.55 6.03 20.67
N PHE A 361 -4.39 6.18 19.64
CA PHE A 361 -4.50 7.43 18.89
C PHE A 361 -4.84 8.61 19.80
N HIS A 362 -5.84 8.46 20.66
CA HIS A 362 -6.29 9.54 21.55
C HIS A 362 -5.22 9.94 22.59
N SER A 363 -4.47 8.98 23.14
CA SER A 363 -3.38 9.29 24.09
C SER A 363 -2.22 10.01 23.40
N LEU A 364 -1.90 9.65 22.15
CA LEU A 364 -0.88 10.32 21.34
C LEU A 364 -1.29 11.74 20.93
N VAL A 365 -2.59 11.99 20.71
CA VAL A 365 -3.14 13.34 20.53
C VAL A 365 -2.99 14.16 21.81
N GLN A 366 -3.38 13.59 22.96
CA GLN A 366 -3.28 14.27 24.26
C GLN A 366 -1.83 14.61 24.64
N SER A 367 -0.88 13.75 24.26
CA SER A 367 0.55 14.02 24.48
C SER A 367 1.16 14.99 23.46
N GLY A 368 0.37 15.55 22.54
CA GLY A 368 0.82 16.47 21.49
C GLY A 368 1.69 15.84 20.40
N LYS A 369 1.80 14.50 20.36
CA LYS A 369 2.57 13.78 19.32
C LYS A 369 1.82 13.74 17.99
N ILE A 370 0.49 13.68 18.05
CA ILE A 370 -0.39 13.88 16.91
C ILE A 370 -1.05 15.23 17.08
N VAL A 371 -0.86 16.11 16.10
CA VAL A 371 -1.62 17.36 16.00
C VAL A 371 -2.80 17.07 15.07
N PRO A 372 -4.00 16.78 15.60
CA PRO A 372 -5.18 16.74 14.75
C PRO A 372 -5.36 18.15 14.18
N LYS A 373 -5.49 18.28 12.86
CA LYS A 373 -6.02 19.53 12.31
C LYS A 373 -7.41 19.71 12.91
N SER A 374 -7.59 20.79 13.68
CA SER A 374 -8.76 21.01 14.51
C SER A 374 -10.05 21.05 13.69
N SER A 375 -11.08 20.41 14.22
CA SER A 375 -12.48 20.37 13.81
C SER A 375 -13.19 21.74 13.92
N SER A 376 -12.63 22.78 13.31
CA SER A 376 -13.23 24.12 13.28
C SER A 376 -13.35 24.69 11.88
N ASN A 377 -13.27 23.85 10.84
CA ASN A 377 -13.66 24.18 9.46
C ASN A 377 -13.55 22.94 8.53
N ASP A 378 -14.23 21.84 8.87
CA ASP A 378 -14.16 20.59 8.08
C ASP A 378 -14.75 20.73 6.65
N GLN A 379 -15.61 21.72 6.40
CA GLN A 379 -16.06 22.10 5.05
C GLN A 379 -14.99 22.84 4.26
N THR A 380 -14.24 23.72 4.92
CA THR A 380 -13.10 24.41 4.31
C THR A 380 -11.96 23.43 4.12
N PHE A 381 -11.82 22.40 4.95
CA PHE A 381 -10.70 21.45 4.90
C PHE A 381 -10.70 20.52 3.68
N LEU A 382 -11.82 19.88 3.34
CA LEU A 382 -11.90 19.05 2.13
C LEU A 382 -11.99 19.90 0.85
N ALA A 383 -12.59 21.10 0.95
CA ALA A 383 -12.62 22.06 -0.14
C ALA A 383 -11.26 22.72 -0.38
N GLU A 384 -10.48 23.01 0.66
CA GLU A 384 -9.09 23.48 0.61
C GLU A 384 -8.19 22.35 0.13
N LEU A 385 -8.35 21.10 0.61
CA LEU A 385 -7.60 19.97 0.08
C LEU A 385 -7.88 19.75 -1.41
N GLN A 386 -9.15 19.83 -1.85
CA GLN A 386 -9.50 19.80 -3.27
C GLN A 386 -8.97 21.01 -4.03
N THR A 387 -9.08 22.22 -3.47
CA THR A 387 -8.62 23.45 -4.12
C THR A 387 -7.10 23.50 -4.20
N ASP A 388 -6.39 23.04 -3.17
CA ASP A 388 -4.95 22.91 -3.11
C ASP A 388 -4.50 21.86 -4.12
N ILE A 389 -5.15 20.69 -4.18
CA ILE A 389 -4.88 19.66 -5.18
C ILE A 389 -5.13 20.20 -6.61
N ILE A 390 -6.23 20.93 -6.85
CA ILE A 390 -6.56 21.51 -8.16
C ILE A 390 -5.58 22.63 -8.55
N GLN A 391 -5.25 23.54 -7.63
CA GLN A 391 -4.28 24.61 -7.85
C GLN A 391 -2.87 24.03 -8.06
N LEU A 392 -2.54 22.94 -7.37
CA LEU A 392 -1.29 22.21 -7.50
C LEU A 392 -1.16 21.56 -8.87
N PHE A 393 -2.22 20.90 -9.37
CA PHE A 393 -2.24 20.39 -10.74
C PHE A 393 -2.08 21.51 -11.76
N SER A 394 -2.73 22.67 -11.55
CA SER A 394 -2.58 23.82 -12.45
C SER A 394 -1.16 24.45 -12.43
N ARG A 395 -0.48 24.45 -11.28
CA ARG A 395 0.92 24.90 -11.16
C ARG A 395 1.91 23.92 -11.78
N PHE A 396 1.61 22.63 -11.68
CA PHE A 396 2.39 21.57 -12.30
C PHE A 396 2.30 21.65 -13.83
N GLU A 397 1.10 21.86 -14.37
CA GLU A 397 0.87 22.12 -15.80
C GLU A 397 1.62 23.36 -16.30
N SER A 398 1.48 24.49 -15.61
CA SER A 398 2.18 25.73 -15.98
C SER A 398 3.71 25.62 -15.97
N ARG A 399 4.29 24.76 -15.11
CA ARG A 399 5.75 24.55 -15.06
C ARG A 399 6.25 23.57 -16.12
N LEU A 400 5.41 22.61 -16.53
CA LEU A 400 5.69 21.76 -17.67
C LEU A 400 5.74 22.58 -18.96
N ASP A 401 4.78 23.50 -19.16
CA ASP A 401 4.77 24.43 -20.29
C ASP A 401 6.05 25.29 -20.34
N ASP A 402 6.49 25.80 -19.18
CA ASP A 402 7.70 26.63 -19.05
C ASP A 402 9.01 25.88 -19.35
N ILE A 403 9.02 24.55 -19.15
CA ILE A 403 10.14 23.66 -19.49
C ILE A 403 10.12 23.33 -20.99
N GLU A 404 8.95 23.15 -21.59
CA GLU A 404 8.76 22.93 -23.02
C GLU A 404 9.21 24.16 -23.84
N ASP A 405 8.86 25.37 -23.41
CA ASP A 405 9.28 26.63 -24.07
C ASP A 405 10.81 26.83 -24.05
N ARG A 406 11.50 26.27 -23.05
CA ARG A 406 12.97 26.31 -22.95
C ARG A 406 13.67 25.24 -23.80
N LEU A 407 12.95 24.20 -24.23
CA LEU A 407 13.47 23.10 -25.05
C LEU A 407 13.25 23.34 -26.56
N VAL A 408 12.56 24.40 -26.95
CA VAL A 408 12.45 24.82 -28.36
C VAL A 408 13.80 25.37 -28.84
N ILE A 409 14.63 24.50 -29.41
CA ILE A 409 15.83 24.88 -30.17
C ILE A 409 15.36 25.69 -31.39
N PRO A 410 15.83 26.95 -31.59
CA PRO A 410 15.44 27.72 -32.76
C PRO A 410 15.91 26.99 -34.03
N PRO A 411 15.08 26.90 -35.08
CA PRO A 411 15.45 26.21 -36.30
C PRO A 411 16.67 26.88 -36.92
N ASN A 412 17.71 26.07 -37.17
CA ASN A 412 18.91 26.46 -37.89
C ASN A 412 18.53 27.21 -39.17
N LYS A 413 18.90 28.49 -39.25
CA LYS A 413 18.90 29.25 -40.49
C LYS A 413 20.03 28.70 -41.35
N GLY A 414 19.66 27.91 -42.36
CA GLY A 414 20.52 27.60 -43.51
C GLY A 414 20.74 28.83 -44.38
#